data_AF-A0A972MTI8-F1
#
_entry.id   AF-A0A972MTI8-F1
#
_cell.length_a   1.000
_cell.length_b   1.000
_cell.length_c   1.000
_cell.angle_alpha   90.00
_cell.angle_beta   90.00
_cell.angle_gamma   90.00
#
_symmetry.space_group_name_H-M   'P 1'
#
loop_
_entity.id
_entity.type
_entity.pdbx_description
1 polymer ?
#
loop_
_entity_poly.entity_id
_entity_poly.type
_entity_poly.pdbx_seq_one_letter_code
_entity_poly.pdbx_strand_id
1 'polypeptide(L)'
;MQEAKAIKTTHYLTPSEIDKLLEKVEYIIMAAPSPDAFSEAPIHFTIFLNTPQELPEGIKDAVLGKFLAENNIKNPIHVMSQLSPVGFATTEQETPMPMLLIQPQDIMSIPHKYLHVIDFLADSDDYEEVKKDSLTGWSYVYENEA
;
A
#
# COMPACT_ATOMS: atom_id res chain seq x y z
N MET A 1 18.31 17.85 8.87
CA MET A 1 18.31 16.71 7.94
C MET A 1 18.18 15.45 8.78
N GLN A 2 17.03 14.81 8.78
CA GLN A 2 16.89 13.46 9.36
C GLN A 2 17.39 12.48 8.31
N GLU A 3 18.38 11.66 8.64
CA GLU A 3 18.83 10.57 7.78
C GLU A 3 17.72 9.53 7.68
N ALA A 4 17.30 9.22 6.45
CA ALA A 4 16.38 8.13 6.15
C ALA A 4 17.01 6.79 6.57
N LYS A 5 16.56 6.21 7.69
CA LYS A 5 16.97 4.88 8.11
C LYS A 5 16.08 3.83 7.45
N ALA A 6 16.68 2.70 7.05
CA ALA A 6 15.93 1.55 6.56
C ALA A 6 14.85 1.14 7.57
N ILE A 7 13.63 0.89 7.09
CA ILE A 7 12.51 0.44 7.91
C ILE A 7 12.87 -0.90 8.53
N LYS A 8 12.85 -0.98 9.86
CA LYS A 8 13.11 -2.22 10.60
C LYS A 8 11.81 -2.76 11.17
N THR A 9 11.44 -3.95 10.72
CA THR A 9 10.35 -4.72 11.33
C THR A 9 10.74 -5.14 12.74
N THR A 10 9.92 -4.78 13.72
CA THR A 10 10.09 -5.21 15.12
C THR A 10 9.24 -6.43 15.43
N HIS A 11 7.98 -6.42 14.98
CA HIS A 11 7.01 -7.48 15.26
C HIS A 11 5.90 -7.50 14.20
N TYR A 12 5.46 -8.69 13.79
CA TYR A 12 4.28 -8.86 12.93
C TYR A 12 3.03 -8.95 13.80
N LEU A 13 1.98 -8.22 13.42
CA LEU A 13 0.71 -8.27 14.12
C LEU A 13 0.09 -9.67 14.04
N THR A 14 -0.58 -10.06 15.11
CA THR A 14 -1.42 -11.27 15.15
C THR A 14 -2.73 -11.07 14.39
N PRO A 15 -3.46 -12.14 14.00
CA PRO A 15 -4.72 -12.00 13.28
C PRO A 15 -5.74 -11.09 13.97
N SER A 16 -5.89 -11.20 15.30
CA SER A 16 -6.80 -10.36 16.08
C SER A 16 -6.39 -8.89 16.12
N GLU A 17 -5.09 -8.60 16.10
CA GLU A 17 -4.59 -7.22 16.03
C GLU A 17 -4.81 -6.63 14.64
N ILE A 18 -4.66 -7.45 13.58
CA ILE A 18 -4.96 -7.06 12.20
C ILE A 18 -6.46 -6.74 12.07
N ASP A 19 -7.35 -7.58 12.60
CA ASP A 19 -8.79 -7.33 12.57
C ASP A 19 -9.15 -6.01 13.26
N LYS A 20 -8.57 -5.75 14.43
CA LYS A 20 -8.78 -4.49 15.17
C LYS A 20 -8.21 -3.28 14.44
N LEU A 21 -7.02 -3.41 13.84
CA LEU A 21 -6.39 -2.35 13.05
C LEU A 21 -7.29 -1.92 11.89
N LEU A 22 -7.91 -2.90 11.22
CA LEU A 22 -8.70 -2.67 10.01
C LEU A 22 -10.17 -2.32 10.27
N GLU A 23 -10.66 -2.35 11.51
CA GLU A 23 -12.09 -2.22 11.82
C GLU A 23 -12.77 -0.97 11.22
N LYS A 24 -12.06 0.16 11.15
CA LYS A 24 -12.55 1.42 10.56
C LYS A 24 -11.76 1.89 9.34
N VAL A 25 -10.86 1.05 8.83
CA VAL A 25 -9.99 1.42 7.71
C VAL A 25 -10.75 1.16 6.43
N GLU A 26 -10.95 2.18 5.61
CA GLU A 26 -11.53 2.02 4.27
C GLU A 26 -10.45 1.49 3.31
N TYR A 27 -9.30 2.15 3.31
CA TYR A 27 -8.15 1.75 2.51
C TYR A 27 -6.83 2.24 3.11
N ILE A 28 -5.74 1.68 2.60
CA ILE A 28 -4.38 2.10 2.92
C ILE A 28 -3.69 2.41 1.59
N ILE A 29 -2.98 3.53 1.51
CA ILE A 29 -2.12 3.83 0.37
C ILE A 29 -0.66 3.77 0.83
N MET A 30 0.16 3.04 0.07
CA MET A 30 1.60 3.01 0.21
C MET A 30 2.24 3.60 -1.04
N ALA A 31 3.31 4.37 -0.85
CA ALA A 31 4.18 4.84 -1.90
C ALA A 31 5.63 4.46 -1.55
N ALA A 32 6.33 3.89 -2.52
CA ALA A 32 7.74 3.52 -2.42
C ALA A 32 8.47 3.93 -3.71
N PRO A 33 9.81 4.06 -3.68
CA PRO A 33 10.58 4.30 -4.90
C PRO A 33 10.43 3.11 -5.85
N SER A 34 10.17 3.38 -7.13
CA SER A 34 10.20 2.32 -8.15
C SER A 34 11.63 1.86 -8.42
N PRO A 35 11.82 0.69 -9.06
CA PRO A 35 13.14 0.31 -9.59
C PRO A 35 13.67 1.34 -10.60
N ASP A 36 14.98 1.58 -10.61
CA ASP A 36 15.66 2.57 -11.47
C ASP A 36 15.38 2.41 -12.97
N ALA A 37 14.94 1.22 -13.40
CA ALA A 37 14.57 0.94 -14.79
C ALA A 37 13.33 1.72 -15.27
N PHE A 38 12.52 2.26 -14.34
CA PHE A 38 11.25 2.93 -14.63
C PHE A 38 11.34 4.45 -14.41
N SER A 39 12.20 5.12 -15.17
CA SER A 39 12.42 6.57 -15.05
C SER A 39 11.18 7.44 -15.32
N GLU A 40 10.24 6.94 -16.12
CA GLU A 40 8.98 7.63 -16.44
C GLU A 40 7.87 7.38 -15.40
N ALA A 41 8.09 6.44 -14.47
CA ALA A 41 7.15 6.07 -13.42
C ALA A 41 7.92 5.81 -12.11
N PRO A 42 8.53 6.86 -11.52
CA PRO A 42 9.52 6.74 -10.44
C PRO A 42 8.94 6.30 -9.09
N ILE A 43 7.62 6.16 -8.98
CA ILE A 43 6.93 5.80 -7.74
C ILE A 43 6.15 4.51 -7.95
N HIS A 44 6.35 3.58 -7.05
CA HIS A 44 5.54 2.38 -6.89
C HIS A 44 4.44 2.66 -5.87
N PHE A 45 3.20 2.59 -6.32
CA PHE A 45 2.02 2.75 -5.47
C PHE A 45 1.36 1.40 -5.23
N THR A 46 0.95 1.18 -3.98
CA THR A 46 0.12 0.04 -3.59
C THR A 46 -1.06 0.53 -2.77
N ILE A 47 -2.26 0.21 -3.23
CA ILE A 47 -3.52 0.52 -2.56
C ILE A 47 -4.08 -0.78 -1.99
N PHE A 48 -4.28 -0.81 -0.68
CA PHE A 48 -4.88 -1.93 0.04
C PHE A 48 -6.31 -1.56 0.41
N LEU A 49 -7.28 -2.07 -0.34
CA LEU A 49 -8.69 -1.88 -0.03
C LEU A 49 -9.12 -2.88 1.04
N ASN A 50 -9.78 -2.40 2.09
CA ASN A 50 -10.26 -3.26 3.17
C ASN A 50 -11.53 -4.02 2.79
N THR A 51 -11.44 -4.83 1.74
CA THR A 51 -12.49 -5.72 1.28
C THR A 51 -11.90 -7.08 0.92
N PRO A 52 -12.53 -8.18 1.36
CA PRO A 52 -12.14 -9.52 0.94
C PRO A 52 -12.78 -9.91 -0.41
N GLN A 53 -13.53 -9.01 -1.05
CA GLN A 53 -14.24 -9.30 -2.30
C GLN A 53 -13.41 -8.87 -3.50
N GLU A 54 -13.39 -9.71 -4.54
CA GLU A 54 -12.86 -9.30 -5.83
C GLU A 54 -13.75 -8.21 -6.45
N LEU A 55 -13.13 -7.10 -6.83
CA LEU A 55 -13.83 -6.05 -7.56
C LEU A 55 -14.11 -6.48 -9.01
N PRO A 56 -15.33 -6.24 -9.55
CA PRO A 56 -15.59 -6.38 -10.97
C PRO A 56 -14.70 -5.45 -11.80
N GLU A 57 -14.33 -5.86 -13.01
CA GLU A 57 -13.40 -5.11 -13.88
C GLU A 57 -13.80 -3.64 -14.07
N GLY A 58 -15.06 -3.36 -14.40
CA GLY A 58 -15.55 -1.98 -14.55
C GLY A 58 -15.55 -1.13 -13.27
N ILE A 59 -15.48 -1.78 -12.10
CA ILE A 59 -15.32 -1.10 -10.80
C ILE A 59 -13.85 -0.85 -10.51
N LYS A 60 -12.93 -1.74 -10.90
CA LYS A 60 -11.49 -1.57 -10.71
C LYS A 60 -10.99 -0.27 -11.34
N ASP A 61 -11.39 0.00 -12.58
CA ASP A 61 -10.99 1.23 -13.30
C ASP A 61 -11.55 2.49 -12.64
N ALA A 62 -12.80 2.46 -12.21
CA ALA A 62 -13.43 3.59 -11.53
C ALA A 62 -12.76 3.88 -10.18
N VAL A 63 -12.44 2.83 -9.42
CA VAL A 63 -11.76 2.92 -8.13
C VAL A 63 -10.34 3.46 -8.33
N LEU A 64 -9.56 2.91 -9.28
CA LEU A 64 -8.24 3.42 -9.62
C LEU A 64 -8.32 4.89 -10.05
N GLY A 65 -9.24 5.25 -10.95
CA GLY A 65 -9.44 6.62 -11.40
C GLY A 65 -9.71 7.61 -10.27
N LYS A 66 -10.52 7.22 -9.28
CA LYS A 66 -10.76 8.00 -8.05
C LYS A 66 -9.44 8.26 -7.32
N PHE A 67 -8.66 7.21 -7.03
CA PHE A 67 -7.40 7.35 -6.29
C PHE A 67 -6.37 8.20 -7.03
N LEU A 68 -6.26 8.03 -8.35
CA LEU A 68 -5.34 8.83 -9.15
C LEU A 68 -5.70 10.31 -9.07
N ALA A 69 -6.99 10.64 -9.16
CA ALA A 69 -7.46 12.01 -9.05
C ALA A 69 -7.26 12.60 -7.64
N GLU A 70 -7.56 11.83 -6.59
CA GLU A 70 -7.45 12.28 -5.19
C GLU A 70 -6.00 12.52 -4.74
N ASN A 71 -5.04 11.77 -5.29
CA ASN A 71 -3.63 11.81 -4.91
C ASN A 71 -2.72 12.45 -5.98
N ASN A 72 -3.32 13.13 -6.97
CA ASN A 72 -2.63 13.80 -8.07
C ASN A 72 -1.62 12.88 -8.80
N ILE A 73 -1.96 11.59 -8.95
CA ILE A 73 -1.10 10.57 -9.55
C ILE A 73 -1.34 10.53 -11.06
N LYS A 74 -0.25 10.50 -11.81
CA LYS A 74 -0.21 10.65 -13.27
C LYS A 74 0.43 9.41 -13.91
N ASN A 75 -0.05 9.09 -15.12
CA ASN A 75 0.51 8.06 -15.99
C ASN A 75 0.71 6.69 -15.32
N PRO A 76 -0.35 6.08 -14.74
CA PRO A 76 -0.22 4.74 -14.16
C PRO A 76 0.15 3.72 -15.25
N ILE A 77 1.15 2.90 -14.97
CA ILE A 77 1.59 1.77 -15.80
C ILE A 77 1.71 0.50 -14.97
N HIS A 78 1.73 -0.65 -15.63
CA HIS A 78 1.85 -1.96 -14.98
C HIS A 78 0.81 -2.22 -13.87
N VAL A 79 -0.41 -1.71 -14.06
CA VAL A 79 -1.50 -1.87 -13.09
C VAL A 79 -1.86 -3.34 -12.92
N MET A 80 -1.82 -3.80 -11.67
CA MET A 80 -2.28 -5.11 -11.22
C MET A 80 -3.36 -4.92 -10.17
N SER A 81 -4.42 -5.73 -10.21
CA SER A 81 -5.54 -5.60 -9.29
C SER A 81 -6.13 -6.96 -8.93
N GLN A 82 -5.89 -7.39 -7.70
CA GLN A 82 -6.15 -8.76 -7.25
C GLN A 82 -6.38 -8.85 -5.75
N LEU A 83 -7.07 -9.90 -5.31
CA LEU A 83 -7.11 -10.27 -3.90
C LEU A 83 -5.75 -10.84 -3.50
N SER A 84 -5.16 -10.37 -2.38
CA SER A 84 -3.82 -10.81 -1.97
C SER A 84 -3.65 -10.84 -0.46
N PRO A 85 -2.77 -11.73 0.06
CA PRO A 85 -2.46 -11.80 1.48
C PRO A 85 -1.59 -10.61 1.89
N VAL A 86 -2.04 -9.88 2.91
CA VAL A 86 -1.38 -8.69 3.44
C VAL A 86 -1.08 -8.89 4.92
N GLY A 87 0.21 -8.85 5.26
CA GLY A 87 0.70 -8.82 6.63
C GLY A 87 0.85 -7.39 7.14
N PHE A 88 0.99 -7.22 8.45
CA PHE A 88 1.21 -5.92 9.07
C PHE A 88 2.36 -5.98 10.05
N ALA A 89 3.34 -5.09 9.88
CA ALA A 89 4.55 -5.05 10.68
C ALA A 89 4.62 -3.76 11.49
N THR A 90 4.87 -3.89 12.79
CA THR A 90 5.29 -2.74 13.61
C THR A 90 6.70 -2.32 13.23
N THR A 91 6.93 -1.02 13.25
CA THR A 91 8.22 -0.39 12.94
C THR A 91 8.47 0.72 13.97
N GLU A 92 9.49 1.56 13.74
CA GLU A 92 9.67 2.78 14.55
C GLU A 92 8.58 3.84 14.31
N GLN A 93 7.73 3.66 13.27
CA GLN A 93 6.60 4.53 12.96
C GLN A 93 5.36 4.21 13.79
N GLU A 94 4.49 5.21 13.97
CA GLU A 94 3.29 5.11 14.81
C GLU A 94 2.26 4.09 14.31
N THR A 95 2.14 3.93 12.99
CA THR A 95 1.19 3.00 12.38
C THR A 95 1.91 1.76 11.84
N PRO A 96 1.29 0.56 11.94
CA PRO A 96 1.84 -0.64 11.32
C PRO A 96 2.02 -0.47 9.81
N MET A 97 3.10 -1.01 9.26
CA MET A 97 3.35 -1.03 7.82
C MET A 97 2.58 -2.19 7.17
N PRO A 98 1.75 -1.97 6.14
CA PRO A 98 1.17 -3.06 5.36
C PRO A 98 2.25 -3.73 4.49
N MET A 99 2.16 -5.04 4.30
CA MET A 99 3.14 -5.81 3.53
C MET A 99 2.42 -6.80 2.60
N LEU A 100 2.59 -6.62 1.29
CA LEU A 100 2.14 -7.59 0.31
C LEU A 100 3.00 -8.86 0.40
N LEU A 101 2.39 -10.00 0.74
CA LEU A 101 3.09 -11.27 0.88
C LEU A 101 3.05 -12.04 -0.45
N ILE A 102 4.18 -12.05 -1.16
CA ILE A 102 4.28 -12.72 -2.48
C ILE A 102 4.95 -14.09 -2.35
N GLN A 103 5.92 -14.23 -1.44
CA GLN A 103 6.67 -15.47 -1.30
C GLN A 103 5.85 -16.52 -0.53
N PRO A 104 5.72 -17.76 -1.03
CA PRO A 104 4.93 -18.80 -0.36
C PRO A 104 5.33 -19.04 1.10
N GLN A 105 6.62 -18.96 1.41
CA GLN A 105 7.16 -19.10 2.77
C GLN A 105 6.68 -18.00 3.72
N ASP A 106 6.56 -16.77 3.23
CA ASP A 106 6.08 -15.62 4.01
C ASP A 106 4.58 -15.75 4.26
N ILE A 107 3.82 -16.16 3.24
CA ILE A 107 2.37 -16.41 3.36
C ILE A 107 2.10 -17.48 4.43
N MET A 108 2.94 -18.51 4.54
CA MET A 108 2.77 -19.57 5.53
C MET A 108 3.21 -19.19 6.95
N SER A 109 4.12 -18.23 7.10
CA SER A 109 4.78 -17.92 8.38
C SER A 109 4.34 -16.60 9.00
N ILE A 110 3.85 -15.65 8.20
CA ILE A 110 3.42 -14.33 8.63
C ILE A 110 1.89 -14.29 8.72
N PRO A 111 1.32 -13.94 9.88
CA PRO A 111 -0.12 -13.70 9.99
C PRO A 111 -0.57 -12.61 9.01
N HIS A 112 -1.66 -12.86 8.30
CA HIS A 112 -2.13 -11.96 7.24
C HIS A 112 -3.65 -12.00 7.11
N LYS A 113 -4.18 -11.01 6.39
CA LYS A 113 -5.56 -10.96 5.94
C LYS A 113 -5.59 -10.73 4.44
N TYR A 114 -6.61 -11.27 3.77
CA TYR A 114 -6.80 -11.04 2.33
C TYR A 114 -7.48 -9.69 2.12
N LEU A 115 -6.80 -8.81 1.42
CA LEU A 115 -7.28 -7.49 1.00
C LEU A 115 -7.26 -7.40 -0.52
N HIS A 116 -8.13 -6.58 -1.10
CA HIS A 116 -8.05 -6.29 -2.53
C HIS A 116 -6.95 -5.26 -2.77
N VAL A 117 -5.89 -5.66 -3.47
CA VAL A 117 -4.69 -4.85 -3.69
C VAL A 117 -4.67 -4.34 -5.12
N ILE A 118 -4.44 -3.05 -5.29
CA ILE A 118 -4.16 -2.41 -6.58
C ILE A 118 -2.72 -1.91 -6.53
N ASP A 119 -1.88 -2.45 -7.40
CA ASP A 119 -0.45 -2.21 -7.43
C ASP A 119 -0.03 -1.69 -8.80
N PHE A 120 0.72 -0.58 -8.85
CA PHE A 120 1.07 0.07 -10.11
C PHE A 120 2.26 1.01 -9.96
N LEU A 121 2.92 1.32 -11.09
CA LEU A 121 3.95 2.36 -11.15
C LEU A 121 3.34 3.64 -11.71
N ALA A 122 3.74 4.79 -11.20
CA ALA A 122 3.26 6.09 -11.68
C ALA A 122 4.24 7.23 -11.31
N ASP A 123 3.83 8.46 -11.60
CA ASP A 123 4.47 9.68 -11.10
C ASP A 123 3.46 10.53 -10.34
N SER A 124 3.92 11.32 -9.38
CA SER A 124 3.12 12.34 -8.69
C SER A 124 4.01 13.46 -8.19
N ASP A 125 3.52 14.69 -8.28
CA ASP A 125 4.19 15.88 -7.72
C ASP A 125 3.98 15.98 -6.20
N ASP A 126 2.97 15.29 -5.66
CA ASP A 126 2.63 15.36 -4.24
C ASP A 126 3.49 14.39 -3.39
N TYR A 127 4.29 13.54 -4.04
CA TYR A 127 5.14 12.50 -3.41
C TYR A 127 6.62 12.70 -3.75
N GLU A 128 7.09 13.95 -3.86
CA GLU A 128 8.48 14.25 -4.23
C GLU A 128 9.53 13.62 -3.28
N GLU A 129 9.22 13.51 -2.00
CA GLU A 129 10.08 12.89 -0.98
C GLU A 129 10.37 11.41 -1.26
N VAL A 130 9.40 10.68 -1.83
CA VAL A 130 9.60 9.29 -2.27
C VAL A 130 10.66 9.23 -3.36
N LYS A 131 10.62 10.20 -4.29
CA LYS A 131 11.55 10.28 -5.43
C LYS A 131 12.95 10.75 -5.01
N LYS A 132 13.02 11.80 -4.19
CA LYS A 132 14.27 12.50 -3.86
C LYS A 132 15.04 11.83 -2.72
N ASP A 133 14.33 11.36 -1.71
CA ASP A 133 14.91 10.83 -0.48
C ASP A 133 14.82 9.29 -0.40
N SER A 134 14.28 8.66 -1.46
CA SER A 134 14.08 7.20 -1.55
C SER A 134 13.31 6.62 -0.36
N LEU A 135 12.29 7.36 0.08
CA LEU A 135 11.49 7.01 1.25
C LEU A 135 10.29 6.16 0.87
N THR A 136 10.00 5.15 1.70
CA THR A 136 8.72 4.44 1.69
C THR A 136 7.81 5.03 2.76
N GLY A 137 6.58 5.36 2.38
CA GLY A 137 5.56 5.87 3.27
C GLY A 137 4.22 5.18 3.05
N TRP A 138 3.37 5.21 4.06
CA TRP A 138 2.01 4.73 3.96
C TRP A 138 1.07 5.59 4.80
N SER A 139 -0.22 5.55 4.46
CA SER A 139 -1.27 6.27 5.18
C SER A 139 -2.54 5.45 5.22
N TYR A 140 -3.14 5.38 6.40
CA TYR A 140 -4.43 4.75 6.64
C TYR A 140 -5.54 5.78 6.44
N VAL A 141 -6.51 5.43 5.61
CA VAL A 141 -7.72 6.24 5.43
C VAL A 141 -8.87 5.51 6.07
N TYR A 142 -9.54 6.21 6.97
CA TYR A 142 -10.61 5.68 7.78
C TYR A 142 -11.96 6.09 7.20
N GLU A 143 -12.96 5.24 7.42
CA GLU A 143 -14.34 5.58 7.10
C GLU A 143 -14.70 6.89 7.81
N ASN A 144 -15.17 7.89 7.06
CA ASN A 144 -15.71 9.10 7.67
C ASN A 144 -16.96 8.73 8.48
N GLU A 145 -17.01 9.11 9.75
CA GLU A 145 -18.25 9.03 10.53
C GLU A 145 -19.28 9.96 9.85
N ALA A 146 -20.29 9.36 9.22
CA ALA A 146 -21.40 10.07 8.58
C ALA A 146 -22.35 10.71 9.60
#